data_AF-A0A543PPZ3-F1
#
_entry.id   AF-A0A543PPZ3-F1
#
_cell.length_a   1.000
_cell.length_b   1.000
_cell.length_c   1.000
_cell.angle_alpha   90.00
_cell.angle_beta   90.00
_cell.angle_gamma   90.00
#
_symmetry.space_group_name_H-M   'P 1'
#
loop_
_entity.id
_entity.type
_entity.pdbx_description
1 polymer ?
#
loop_
_entity_poly.entity_id
_entity_poly.type
_entity_poly.pdbx_seq_one_letter_code
_entity_poly.pdbx_strand_id
1 'polypeptide(L)'
;MDAEHLLVFPDREAAELVAEQLEAAGLEGVRVVREALAGEDDSEAHEWAVHVRTPDEPAYAVEFLAIAERHDGWYDPHPHG
;
A
#
# COMPACT_ATOMS: atom_id res chain seq x y z
N MET A 1 0.02 9.53 17.81
CA MET A 1 -1.05 9.43 16.81
C MET A 1 -0.55 8.40 15.84
N ASP A 2 -1.36 7.41 15.50
CA ASP A 2 -0.98 6.39 14.53
C ASP A 2 -1.30 6.92 13.15
N ALA A 3 -0.42 6.68 12.18
CA ALA A 3 -0.63 7.00 10.78
C ALA A 3 -1.08 5.75 10.02
N GLU A 4 -2.01 5.96 9.09
CA GLU A 4 -2.48 4.92 8.19
C GLU A 4 -1.91 5.19 6.81
N HIS A 5 -1.34 4.14 6.22
CA HIS A 5 -0.61 4.21 4.97
C HIS A 5 -1.25 3.23 4.00
N LEU A 6 -1.39 3.66 2.74
CA LEU A 6 -1.96 2.85 1.68
C LEU A 6 -0.96 2.75 0.54
N LEU A 7 -0.61 1.53 0.15
CA LEU A 7 0.24 1.29 -1.01
C LEU A 7 -0.57 0.53 -2.06
N VAL A 8 -0.78 1.13 -3.22
CA VAL A 8 -1.56 0.56 -4.32
C VAL A 8 -0.61 0.01 -5.37
N PHE A 9 -0.84 -1.22 -5.82
CA PHE A 9 -0.02 -1.92 -6.79
C PHE A 9 -0.87 -2.46 -7.94
N PRO A 10 -0.33 -2.48 -9.16
CA PRO A 10 -1.00 -3.12 -10.30
C PRO A 10 -1.05 -4.65 -10.16
N ASP A 11 -0.07 -5.24 -9.47
CA ASP A 11 0.09 -6.68 -9.32
C ASP A 11 -0.18 -7.16 -7.89
N ARG A 12 -0.92 -8.26 -7.77
CA ARG A 12 -1.15 -8.96 -6.49
C ARG A 12 0.15 -9.39 -5.83
N GLU A 13 1.05 -9.97 -6.63
CA GLU A 13 2.33 -10.48 -6.15
C GLU A 13 3.17 -9.37 -5.50
N ALA A 14 3.16 -8.17 -6.09
CA ALA A 14 3.82 -7.01 -5.51
C ALA A 14 3.17 -6.60 -4.18
N ALA A 15 1.84 -6.53 -4.11
CA ALA A 15 1.12 -6.21 -2.89
C ALA A 15 1.35 -7.23 -1.77
N GLU A 16 1.32 -8.53 -2.06
CA GLU A 16 1.59 -9.59 -1.07
C GLU A 16 3.05 -9.54 -0.59
N LEU A 17 4.01 -9.37 -1.50
CA LEU A 17 5.43 -9.29 -1.14
C LEU A 17 5.73 -8.07 -0.27
N VAL A 18 5.08 -6.93 -0.55
CA VAL A 18 5.20 -5.74 0.29
C VAL A 18 4.55 -5.97 1.65
N ALA A 19 3.34 -6.55 1.69
CA ALA A 19 2.69 -6.88 2.95
C ALA A 19 3.55 -7.80 3.84
N GLU A 20 4.13 -8.86 3.28
CA GLU A 20 5.03 -9.76 4.02
C GLU A 20 6.28 -9.03 4.54
N GLN A 21 6.85 -8.10 3.77
CA GLN A 21 7.97 -7.28 4.24
C GLN A 21 7.58 -6.37 5.40
N LEU A 22 6.38 -5.77 5.35
CA LEU A 22 5.87 -4.90 6.40
C LEU A 22 5.59 -5.70 7.69
N GLU A 23 4.97 -6.87 7.58
CA GLU A 23 4.77 -7.77 8.72
C GLU A 23 6.11 -8.24 9.30
N ALA A 24 7.09 -8.56 8.45
CA ALA A 24 8.44 -8.94 8.87
C ALA A 24 9.20 -7.78 9.56
N ALA A 25 8.90 -6.53 9.19
CA ALA A 25 9.42 -5.34 9.86
C ALA A 25 8.76 -5.10 11.24
N GLY A 26 7.75 -5.90 11.61
CA GLY A 26 7.03 -5.79 12.88
C GLY A 26 5.89 -4.77 12.85
N LEU A 27 5.41 -4.39 11.66
CA LEU A 27 4.26 -3.51 11.53
C LEU A 27 2.97 -4.28 11.77
N GLU A 28 2.07 -3.66 12.54
CA GLU A 28 0.78 -4.24 12.88
C GLU A 28 -0.31 -3.71 11.95
N GLY A 29 -1.35 -4.51 11.70
CA GLY A 29 -2.49 -4.08 10.91
C GLY A 29 -2.24 -4.02 9.40
N VAL A 30 -1.26 -4.80 8.90
CA VAL A 30 -1.04 -4.98 7.45
C VAL A 30 -2.22 -5.76 6.86
N ARG A 31 -2.85 -5.21 5.82
CA ARG A 31 -3.96 -5.86 5.10
C ARG A 31 -3.90 -5.56 3.62
N VAL A 32 -3.82 -6.63 2.82
CA VAL A 32 -3.99 -6.57 1.37
C VAL A 32 -5.49 -6.58 1.03
N VAL A 33 -5.93 -5.61 0.24
CA VAL A 33 -7.31 -5.40 -0.20
C VAL A 33 -7.30 -5.27 -1.71
N ARG A 34 -8.21 -5.97 -2.40
CA ARG A 34 -8.39 -5.78 -3.84
C ARG A 34 -9.37 -4.63 -4.06
N GLU A 35 -8.90 -3.51 -4.56
CA GLU A 35 -9.74 -2.38 -4.94
C GLU A 35 -10.06 -2.44 -6.43
N ALA A 36 -11.35 -2.44 -6.75
CA ALA A 36 -11.78 -2.20 -8.11
C ALA A 36 -11.92 -0.69 -8.25
N LEU A 37 -10.87 -0.02 -8.72
CA LEU A 37 -11.00 1.36 -9.15
C LEU A 37 -11.99 1.36 -10.32
N ALA A 38 -13.15 1.97 -10.09
CA ALA A 38 -14.24 2.04 -11.05
C ALA A 38 -13.85 3.01 -12.18
N GLY A 39 -12.94 2.58 -13.05
CA GLY A 39 -12.57 3.27 -14.28
C GLY A 39 -13.56 2.91 -15.40
N GLU A 40 -14.17 3.93 -15.98
CA GLU A 40 -15.28 3.85 -16.95
C GLU A 40 -14.85 3.46 -18.38
N ASP A 41 -13.64 2.92 -18.59
CA ASP A 41 -13.14 2.55 -19.93
C ASP A 41 -12.35 1.22 -19.86
N ASP A 42 -12.83 0.23 -20.61
CA ASP A 42 -12.34 -1.16 -20.74
C ASP A 42 -10.82 -1.37 -20.52
N SER A 43 -10.43 -1.75 -19.31
CA SER A 43 -9.29 -2.62 -18.99
C SER A 43 -9.41 -3.03 -17.53
N GLU A 44 -9.74 -4.29 -17.27
CA GLU A 44 -9.98 -4.87 -15.93
C GLU A 44 -8.68 -4.96 -15.09
N ALA A 45 -7.99 -3.85 -14.87
CA ALA A 45 -6.87 -3.78 -13.94
C ALA A 45 -7.46 -3.83 -12.51
N HIS A 46 -7.52 -5.02 -11.94
CA HIS A 46 -7.73 -5.15 -10.50
C HIS A 46 -6.48 -4.64 -9.78
N GLU A 47 -6.60 -3.49 -9.13
CA GLU A 47 -5.52 -2.91 -8.34
C GLU A 47 -5.55 -3.49 -6.91
N TRP A 48 -4.36 -3.73 -6.37
CA TRP A 48 -4.17 -4.34 -5.05
C TRP A 48 -3.60 -3.30 -4.10
N ALA A 49 -4.35 -2.98 -3.06
CA ALA A 49 -3.99 -1.99 -2.07
C ALA A 49 -3.55 -2.65 -0.76
N VAL A 50 -2.47 -2.18 -0.16
CA VAL A 50 -1.93 -2.66 1.11
C VAL A 50 -2.13 -1.55 2.13
N HIS A 51 -3.03 -1.78 3.07
CA HIS A 51 -3.18 -0.93 4.25
C HIS A 51 -2.18 -1.34 5.31
N VAL A 52 -1.50 -0.37 5.92
CA VAL A 52 -0.64 -0.60 7.08
C VAL A 52 -0.79 0.54 8.07
N ARG A 53 -0.70 0.22 9.36
CA ARG A 53 -0.75 1.20 10.44
C ARG A 53 0.61 1.27 11.12
N THR A 54 1.16 2.47 11.20
CA THR A 54 2.46 2.70 11.85
C THR A 54 2.36 3.87 12.82
N PRO A 55 3.35 4.05 13.70
CA PRO A 55 3.55 5.33 14.36
C PRO A 55 3.61 6.45 13.32
N ASP A 56 3.05 7.63 13.64
CA ASP A 56 3.14 8.86 12.83
C ASP A 56 4.58 9.39 12.80
N GLU A 57 5.46 8.65 12.14
CA GLU A 57 6.87 8.95 11.99
C GLU A 57 7.18 9.13 10.50
N PRO A 58 7.76 10.27 10.08
CA PRO A 58 8.00 10.58 8.68
C PRO A 58 8.99 9.62 8.00
N ALA A 59 9.76 8.85 8.78
CA ALA A 59 10.65 7.81 8.27
C ALA A 59 9.88 6.72 7.51
N TYR A 60 8.74 6.27 8.03
CA TYR A 60 7.92 5.24 7.39
C TYR A 60 7.37 5.71 6.04
N ALA A 61 6.93 6.97 5.96
CA ALA A 61 6.42 7.54 4.71
C ALA A 61 7.47 7.53 3.58
N VAL A 62 8.73 7.82 3.90
CA VAL A 62 9.84 7.78 2.92
C VAL A 62 10.13 6.34 2.49
N GLU A 63 10.13 5.39 3.42
CA GLU A 63 10.32 3.98 3.09
C GLU A 63 9.19 3.42 2.22
N PHE A 64 7.93 3.71 2.56
CA PHE A 64 6.77 3.24 1.79
C PHE A 64 6.71 3.85 0.40
N LEU A 65 7.04 5.14 0.25
CA LEU A 65 7.17 5.76 -1.06
C LEU A 65 8.22 5.05 -1.92
N ALA A 66 9.41 4.79 -1.36
CA ALA A 66 10.47 4.10 -2.08
C ALA A 66 10.11 2.64 -2.44
N ILE A 67 9.32 1.96 -1.60
CA ILE A 67 8.78 0.63 -1.89
C ILE A 67 7.76 0.69 -3.02
N ALA A 68 6.80 1.62 -2.95
CA ALA A 68 5.81 1.85 -4.00
C ALA A 68 6.49 2.11 -5.36
N GLU A 69 7.40 3.08 -5.42
CA GLU A 69 8.14 3.40 -6.66
C GLU A 69 8.95 2.23 -7.21
N ARG A 70 9.49 1.35 -6.35
CA ARG A 70 10.24 0.17 -6.77
C ARG A 70 9.36 -0.90 -7.45
N HIS A 71 8.10 -0.97 -7.05
CA HIS A 71 7.15 -1.98 -7.50
C HIS A 71 6.13 -1.43 -8.51
N ASP A 72 6.43 -0.27 -9.12
CA ASP A 72 5.52 0.45 -10.02
C ASP A 72 4.15 0.73 -9.38
N GLY A 73 4.15 0.86 -8.06
CA GLY A 73 2.99 1.15 -7.24
C GLY A 73 2.91 2.63 -6.88
N TRP A 74 1.77 2.99 -6.28
CA TRP A 74 1.50 4.31 -5.73
C TRP A 74 1.39 4.22 -4.21
N TYR A 75 1.79 5.29 -3.53
CA TYR A 75 1.71 5.40 -2.07
C TYR A 75 0.87 6.61 -1.69
N ASP A 76 -0.11 6.37 -0.83
CA ASP A 76 -0.95 7.38 -0.23
C ASP A 76 -0.72 7.45 1.29
N PRO A 77 -0.29 8.61 1.81
CA PRO A 77 -0.05 8.83 3.24
C PRO A 77 -1.33 9.10 4.05
N HIS A 78 -2.49 9.29 3.41
CA HIS A 78 -3.76 9.66 4.04
C HIS A 78 -4.97 9.00 3.35
N PRO A 79 -5.13 7.66 3.44
CA PRO A 79 -6.21 6.93 2.76
C PRO A 79 -7.62 7.27 3.28
N HIS A 80 -7.71 7.96 4.42
CA HIS A 80 -8.93 8.49 5.02
C HIS A 80 -8.82 10.01 5.18
N GLY A 81 -8.61 10.72 4.07
CA GLY A 81 -8.80 12.18 4.00
C GLY A 81 -10.25 12.59 4.20
#